data_AF-A0AAD8B741-F1
#
_entry.id   AF-A0AAD8B741-F1
#
_cell.length_a   1.000
_cell.length_b   1.000
_cell.length_c   1.000
_cell.angle_alpha   90.00
_cell.angle_beta   90.00
_cell.angle_gamma   90.00
#
_symmetry.space_group_name_H-M   'P 1'
#
loop_
_entity.id
_entity.type
_entity.pdbx_description
1 polymer ?
#
loop_
_entity_poly.entity_id
_entity_poly.type
_entity_poly.pdbx_seq_one_letter_code
_entity_poly.pdbx_strand_id
1 'polypeptide(L)'
;MEVRSVTLMEVRSVTLMEVRSVTLMEVRSVTLMEVRSVTLMEVRSVTLMEVRSVTLMEVRSVTLMEVRSVTLMEVRSVTLMEVRSVTLMEVRSVTLMEVRSVTLMEVRSVTLMEVRSVTLMEVRSVTLMEVRSVTLMEVRSVTLMEVRSVTLMEVRSVTLMEVRSVTLMEVRSVTLMEVRSVTLMEVRSVTLMEVRSVTLMEVRSVTLMEVRSVTLMEETRD
;
A
#
# COMPACT_ATOMS: atom_id res chain seq x y z
N MET A 1 -31.37 14.80 -17.83
CA MET A 1 -31.52 15.78 -16.72
C MET A 1 -30.45 15.43 -15.72
N GLU A 2 -29.40 16.24 -15.62
CA GLU A 2 -28.31 15.99 -14.66
C GLU A 2 -28.86 16.19 -13.24
N VAL A 3 -28.88 15.14 -12.43
CA VAL A 3 -29.30 15.24 -11.03
C VAL A 3 -28.17 15.96 -10.28
N ARG A 4 -28.46 17.16 -9.76
CA ARG A 4 -27.45 17.98 -9.08
C ARG A 4 -26.92 17.32 -7.81
N SER A 5 -27.81 16.72 -7.03
CA SER A 5 -27.44 16.10 -5.75
C SER A 5 -28.47 15.08 -5.31
N VAL A 6 -28.03 14.00 -4.69
CA VAL A 6 -28.88 13.01 -4.01
C VAL A 6 -28.45 12.90 -2.55
N THR A 7 -29.42 13.02 -1.63
CA THR A 7 -29.23 12.78 -0.19
C THR A 7 -30.32 11.84 0.28
N LEU A 8 -29.96 10.68 0.84
CA LEU A 8 -30.90 9.69 1.37
C LEU A 8 -30.36 9.07 2.66
N MET A 9 -31.27 8.59 3.51
CA MET A 9 -30.99 7.87 4.76
C MET A 9 -31.82 6.58 4.79
N GLU A 10 -31.31 5.54 5.44
CA GLU A 10 -32.03 4.30 5.71
C GLU A 10 -32.61 3.61 4.46
N VAL A 11 -31.84 3.56 3.37
CA VAL A 11 -32.28 2.93 2.12
C VAL A 11 -31.61 1.59 1.89
N ARG A 12 -32.38 0.62 1.38
CA ARG A 12 -31.84 -0.70 1.08
C ARG A 12 -30.82 -0.67 -0.06
N SER A 13 -31.10 0.08 -1.13
CA SER A 13 -30.23 0.10 -2.31
C SER A 13 -30.37 1.39 -3.09
N VAL A 14 -29.26 1.88 -3.65
CA VAL A 14 -29.24 3.06 -4.53
C VAL A 14 -28.47 2.72 -5.80
N THR A 15 -29.10 2.98 -6.95
CA THR A 15 -28.47 2.91 -8.26
C THR A 15 -28.69 4.23 -8.98
N LEU A 16 -27.62 4.90 -9.39
CA LEU A 16 -27.69 6.18 -10.11
C LEU A 16 -26.69 6.20 -11.27
N MET A 17 -27.08 6.81 -12.39
CA MET A 17 -26.26 6.88 -13.60
C MET A 17 -25.39 8.14 -13.59
N GLU A 18 -26.01 9.32 -13.67
CA GLU A 18 -25.31 10.60 -13.75
C GLU A 18 -25.77 11.53 -12.62
N VAL A 19 -24.89 11.79 -11.66
CA VAL A 19 -25.19 12.67 -10.53
C VAL A 19 -23.97 13.48 -10.19
N ARG A 20 -24.13 14.78 -9.95
CA ARG A 20 -22.98 15.59 -9.55
C ARG A 20 -22.49 15.26 -8.13
N SER A 21 -23.38 15.02 -7.17
CA SER A 21 -22.96 14.63 -5.81
C SER A 21 -23.93 13.68 -5.13
N VAL A 22 -23.41 12.70 -4.39
CA VAL A 22 -24.21 11.73 -3.62
C VAL A 22 -23.75 11.70 -2.17
N THR A 23 -24.70 11.88 -1.25
CA THR A 23 -24.49 11.70 0.20
C THR A 23 -25.49 10.67 0.72
N LEU A 24 -25.04 9.56 1.28
CA LEU A 24 -25.93 8.52 1.81
C LEU A 24 -25.46 8.02 3.18
N MET A 25 -26.42 7.60 4.00
CA MET A 25 -26.20 7.04 5.33
C MET A 25 -27.06 5.78 5.49
N GLU A 26 -26.52 4.77 6.18
CA GLU A 26 -27.21 3.51 6.49
C GLU A 26 -27.77 2.82 5.24
N VAL A 27 -26.88 2.49 4.30
CA VAL A 27 -27.26 1.88 3.01
C VAL A 27 -26.72 0.47 2.87
N ARG A 28 -27.56 -0.48 2.46
CA ARG A 28 -27.07 -1.84 2.24
C ARG A 28 -26.24 -1.97 0.97
N SER A 29 -26.60 -1.31 -0.13
CA SER A 29 -25.81 -1.37 -1.37
C SER A 29 -25.91 -0.11 -2.22
N VAL A 30 -24.77 0.36 -2.74
CA VAL A 30 -24.68 1.54 -3.61
C VAL A 30 -23.95 1.20 -4.90
N THR A 31 -24.57 1.51 -6.05
CA THR A 31 -23.95 1.39 -7.37
C THR A 31 -24.08 2.72 -8.11
N LEU A 32 -22.96 3.36 -8.46
CA LEU A 32 -22.96 4.65 -9.18
C LEU A 32 -22.05 4.58 -10.40
N MET A 33 -22.52 5.12 -11.53
CA MET A 33 -21.75 5.11 -12.78
C MET A 33 -20.86 6.35 -12.89
N GLU A 34 -21.44 7.54 -13.07
CA GLU A 34 -20.72 8.79 -13.27
C GLU A 34 -21.07 9.78 -12.18
N VAL A 35 -20.15 9.99 -11.23
CA VAL A 35 -20.37 10.90 -10.10
C VAL A 35 -19.17 11.78 -9.84
N ARG A 36 -19.39 13.08 -9.66
CA ARG A 36 -18.27 13.97 -9.32
C ARG A 36 -17.80 13.78 -7.87
N SER A 37 -18.71 13.62 -6.91
CA SER A 37 -18.33 13.40 -5.51
C SER A 37 -19.29 12.47 -4.77
N VAL A 38 -18.73 11.51 -4.02
CA VAL A 38 -19.49 10.53 -3.23
C VAL A 38 -19.05 10.61 -1.76
N THR A 39 -20.01 10.71 -0.85
CA THR A 39 -19.80 10.63 0.60
C THR A 39 -20.78 9.62 1.18
N LEU A 40 -20.28 8.52 1.74
CA LEU A 40 -21.15 7.48 2.33
C LEU A 40 -20.69 7.10 3.73
N MET A 41 -21.67 6.82 4.59
CA MET A 41 -21.47 6.36 5.97
C MET A 41 -22.31 5.11 6.22
N GLU A 42 -21.76 4.14 6.94
CA GLU A 42 -22.44 2.90 7.33
C GLU A 42 -23.02 2.14 6.11
N VAL A 43 -22.14 1.78 5.18
CA VAL A 43 -22.55 1.09 3.95
C VAL A 43 -22.03 -0.34 3.88
N ARG A 44 -22.89 -1.29 3.56
CA ARG A 44 -22.44 -2.67 3.44
C ARG A 44 -21.65 -2.94 2.16
N SER A 45 -22.04 -2.38 1.02
CA SER A 45 -21.29 -2.57 -0.23
C SER A 45 -21.39 -1.37 -1.17
N VAL A 46 -20.25 -0.98 -1.75
CA VAL A 46 -20.14 0.16 -2.67
C VAL A 46 -19.44 -0.29 -3.95
N THR A 47 -20.06 -0.01 -5.10
CA THR A 47 -19.47 -0.18 -6.44
C THR A 47 -19.56 1.15 -7.19
N LEU A 48 -18.42 1.74 -7.57
CA LEU A 48 -18.39 2.99 -8.33
C LEU A 48 -17.54 2.83 -9.59
N MET A 49 -18.04 3.33 -10.72
CA MET A 49 -17.31 3.24 -12.00
C MET A 49 -16.41 4.44 -12.22
N GLU A 50 -16.96 5.62 -12.48
CA GLU A 50 -16.21 6.84 -12.78
C GLU A 50 -16.51 7.91 -11.72
N VAL A 51 -15.57 8.11 -10.81
CA VAL A 51 -15.76 9.09 -9.72
C VAL A 51 -14.58 10.01 -9.53
N ARG A 52 -14.82 11.31 -9.43
CA ARG A 52 -13.71 12.24 -9.18
C ARG A 52 -13.22 12.18 -7.73
N SER A 53 -14.10 12.09 -6.74
CA SER A 53 -13.71 11.99 -5.33
C SER A 53 -14.64 11.12 -4.51
N VAL A 54 -14.07 10.23 -3.71
CA VAL A 54 -14.80 9.28 -2.85
C VAL A 54 -14.34 9.43 -1.40
N THR A 55 -15.29 9.61 -0.49
CA THR A 55 -15.09 9.58 0.96
C THR A 55 -16.06 8.58 1.59
N LEU A 56 -15.54 7.51 2.19
CA LEU A 56 -16.39 6.49 2.83
C LEU A 56 -15.95 6.22 4.26
N MET A 57 -16.93 6.00 5.13
CA MET A 57 -16.75 5.65 6.54
C MET A 57 -17.57 4.41 6.88
N GLU A 58 -17.00 3.49 7.64
CA GLU A 58 -17.67 2.27 8.11
C GLU A 58 -18.27 1.44 6.97
N VAL A 59 -17.42 1.03 6.03
CA VAL A 59 -17.86 0.27 4.84
C VAL A 59 -17.34 -1.15 4.86
N ARG A 60 -18.24 -2.12 4.63
CA ARG A 60 -17.80 -3.52 4.61
C ARG A 60 -17.02 -3.89 3.33
N SER A 61 -17.44 -3.42 2.16
CA SER A 61 -16.74 -3.72 0.91
C SER A 61 -16.83 -2.60 -0.10
N VAL A 62 -15.71 -2.26 -0.72
CA VAL A 62 -15.58 -1.17 -1.71
C VAL A 62 -14.92 -1.71 -2.97
N THR A 63 -15.54 -1.48 -4.12
CA THR A 63 -15.00 -1.73 -5.46
C THR A 63 -15.07 -0.45 -6.28
N LEU A 64 -13.93 0.09 -6.72
CA LEU A 64 -13.88 1.30 -7.54
C LEU A 64 -13.07 1.05 -8.81
N MET A 65 -13.60 1.48 -9.97
CA MET A 65 -12.92 1.30 -11.25
C MET A 65 -11.99 2.47 -11.55
N GLU A 66 -12.51 3.66 -11.85
CA GLU A 66 -11.75 4.85 -12.22
C GLU A 66 -12.02 5.98 -11.23
N VAL A 67 -11.05 6.26 -10.35
CA VAL A 67 -11.21 7.29 -9.32
C VAL A 67 -10.02 8.21 -9.22
N ARG A 68 -10.27 9.53 -9.20
CA ARG A 68 -9.15 10.46 -9.02
C ARG A 68 -8.63 10.50 -7.58
N SER A 69 -9.51 10.49 -6.58
CA SER A 69 -9.08 10.48 -5.17
C SER A 69 -10.01 9.69 -4.28
N VAL A 70 -9.43 8.84 -3.42
CA VAL A 70 -10.16 7.96 -2.49
C VAL A 70 -9.67 8.20 -1.06
N THR A 71 -10.61 8.45 -0.16
CA THR A 71 -10.37 8.48 1.30
C THR A 71 -11.34 7.53 1.98
N LEU A 72 -10.83 6.49 2.64
CA LEU A 72 -11.65 5.52 3.36
C LEU A 72 -11.22 5.40 4.82
N MET A 73 -12.21 5.24 5.71
CA MET A 73 -12.02 4.98 7.13
C MET A 73 -12.85 3.75 7.53
N GLU A 74 -12.24 2.86 8.31
CA GLU A 74 -12.88 1.66 8.86
C GLU A 74 -13.52 0.77 7.78
N VAL A 75 -12.69 0.26 6.88
CA VAL A 75 -13.15 -0.56 5.75
C VAL A 75 -12.65 -1.99 5.84
N ARG A 76 -13.56 -2.96 5.68
CA ARG A 76 -13.13 -4.36 5.75
C ARG A 76 -12.39 -4.82 4.49
N SER A 77 -12.83 -4.45 3.29
CA SER A 77 -12.15 -4.85 2.06
C SER A 77 -12.26 -3.80 0.96
N VAL A 78 -11.14 -3.51 0.31
CA VAL A 78 -11.02 -2.50 -0.75
C VAL A 78 -10.38 -3.11 -1.99
N THR A 79 -11.04 -2.95 -3.15
CA THR A 79 -10.51 -3.28 -4.47
C THR A 79 -10.58 -2.04 -5.36
N LEU A 80 -9.44 -1.54 -5.85
CA LEU A 80 -9.39 -0.40 -6.76
C LEU A 80 -8.62 -0.75 -8.03
N MET A 81 -9.15 -0.37 -9.19
CA MET A 81 -8.50 -0.63 -10.48
C MET A 81 -7.55 0.53 -10.85
N GLU A 82 -8.08 1.70 -11.19
CA GLU A 82 -7.31 2.85 -11.64
C GLU A 82 -7.55 4.04 -10.72
N VAL A 83 -6.56 4.37 -9.89
CA VAL A 83 -6.69 5.47 -8.93
C VAL A 83 -5.48 6.39 -8.91
N ARG A 84 -5.73 7.70 -8.94
CA ARG A 84 -4.61 8.65 -8.85
C ARG A 84 -4.07 8.77 -7.42
N SER A 85 -4.91 8.83 -6.39
CA SER A 85 -4.46 8.92 -4.99
C SER A 85 -5.39 8.20 -4.03
N VAL A 86 -4.80 7.42 -3.12
CA VAL A 86 -5.51 6.61 -2.13
C VAL A 86 -4.99 6.93 -0.73
N THR A 87 -5.90 7.23 0.19
CA THR A 87 -5.63 7.38 1.62
C THR A 87 -6.59 6.49 2.40
N LEU A 88 -6.08 5.47 3.11
CA LEU A 88 -6.92 4.56 3.89
C LEU A 88 -6.50 4.54 5.35
N MET A 89 -7.50 4.57 6.23
CA MET A 89 -7.37 4.40 7.68
C MET A 89 -8.14 3.15 8.09
N GLU A 90 -7.50 2.28 8.88
CA GLU A 90 -8.08 1.05 9.43
C GLU A 90 -8.75 0.15 8.38
N VAL A 91 -7.93 -0.56 7.60
CA VAL A 91 -8.43 -1.47 6.56
C VAL A 91 -7.96 -2.90 6.76
N ARG A 92 -8.86 -3.86 6.68
CA ARG A 92 -8.46 -5.27 6.83
C ARG A 92 -7.73 -5.81 5.59
N SER A 93 -8.21 -5.51 4.38
CA SER A 93 -7.56 -5.98 3.16
C SER A 93 -7.67 -4.99 2.01
N VAL A 94 -6.56 -4.77 1.31
CA VAL A 94 -6.44 -3.82 0.20
C VAL A 94 -5.84 -4.51 -1.02
N THR A 95 -6.52 -4.42 -2.16
CA THR A 95 -6.02 -4.84 -3.48
C THR A 95 -6.10 -3.66 -4.43
N LEU A 96 -4.96 -3.18 -4.94
CA LEU A 96 -4.93 -2.08 -5.92
C LEU A 96 -4.17 -2.51 -7.18
N MET A 97 -4.71 -2.19 -8.36
CA MET A 97 -4.07 -2.52 -9.63
C MET A 97 -3.13 -1.41 -10.09
N GLU A 98 -3.64 -0.26 -10.51
CA GLU A 98 -2.86 0.86 -11.03
C GLU A 98 -3.08 2.11 -10.17
N VAL A 99 -2.05 2.49 -9.39
CA VAL A 99 -2.16 3.64 -8.48
C VAL A 99 -0.95 4.55 -8.55
N ARG A 100 -1.19 5.86 -8.64
CA ARG A 100 -0.07 6.81 -8.62
C ARG A 100 0.50 7.01 -7.20
N SER A 101 -0.34 7.11 -6.17
CA SER A 101 0.13 7.29 -4.79
C SER A 101 -0.78 6.63 -3.77
N VAL A 102 -0.19 5.90 -2.82
CA VAL A 102 -0.89 5.17 -1.77
C VAL A 102 -0.33 5.56 -0.40
N THR A 103 -1.22 5.94 0.52
CA THR A 103 -0.91 6.16 1.93
C THR A 103 -1.86 5.34 2.79
N LEU A 104 -1.35 4.37 3.54
CA LEU A 104 -2.16 3.53 4.43
C LEU A 104 -1.63 3.62 5.86
N MET A 105 -2.54 3.81 6.83
CA MET A 105 -2.17 3.90 8.24
C MET A 105 -2.12 2.51 8.88
N GLU A 106 -3.27 1.88 9.11
CA GLU A 106 -3.36 0.56 9.74
C GLU A 106 -3.99 -0.45 8.78
N VAL A 107 -3.21 -1.42 8.31
CA VAL A 107 -3.72 -2.42 7.37
C VAL A 107 -3.26 -3.83 7.69
N ARG A 108 -4.18 -4.80 7.67
CA ARG A 108 -3.78 -6.20 7.88
C ARG A 108 -3.09 -6.81 6.66
N SER A 109 -3.59 -6.59 5.45
CA SER A 109 -2.95 -7.12 4.24
C SER A 109 -3.08 -6.19 3.04
N VAL A 110 -1.98 -6.01 2.32
CA VAL A 110 -1.87 -5.14 1.15
C VAL A 110 -1.30 -5.91 -0.03
N THR A 111 -1.98 -5.88 -1.16
CA THR A 111 -1.50 -6.37 -2.46
C THR A 111 -1.60 -5.24 -3.49
N LEU A 112 -0.47 -4.80 -4.03
CA LEU A 112 -0.45 -3.76 -5.09
C LEU A 112 0.29 -4.27 -6.33
N MET A 113 -0.28 -4.03 -7.51
CA MET A 113 0.33 -4.44 -8.78
C MET A 113 1.29 -3.37 -9.31
N GLU A 114 0.77 -2.23 -9.76
CA GLU A 114 1.56 -1.15 -10.37
C GLU A 114 1.37 0.15 -9.59
N VAL A 115 2.40 0.55 -8.84
CA VAL A 115 2.31 1.76 -8.01
C VAL A 115 3.52 2.66 -8.13
N ARG A 116 3.30 3.97 -8.31
CA ARG A 116 4.43 4.90 -8.36
C ARG A 116 5.02 5.18 -6.97
N SER A 117 4.21 5.37 -5.94
CA SER A 117 4.72 5.62 -4.58
C SER A 117 3.80 5.03 -3.50
N VAL A 118 4.41 4.35 -2.53
CA VAL A 118 3.72 3.69 -1.42
C VAL A 118 4.30 4.16 -0.10
N THR A 119 3.43 4.60 0.82
CA THR A 119 3.77 4.90 2.21
C THR A 119 2.83 4.13 3.13
N LEU A 120 3.35 3.20 3.92
CA LEU A 120 2.55 2.43 4.89
C LEU A 120 3.10 2.61 6.30
N MET A 121 2.23 2.84 7.28
CA MET A 121 2.63 3.00 8.68
C MET A 121 2.67 1.64 9.38
N GLU A 122 1.52 1.01 9.62
CA GLU A 122 1.42 -0.25 10.36
C GLU A 122 0.76 -1.32 9.49
N VAL A 123 1.54 -2.30 9.05
CA VAL A 123 1.02 -3.36 8.17
C VAL A 123 1.46 -4.75 8.58
N ARG A 124 0.53 -5.70 8.61
CA ARG A 124 0.91 -7.09 8.91
C ARG A 124 1.57 -7.80 7.71
N SER A 125 1.06 -7.63 6.50
CA SER A 125 1.65 -8.25 5.30
C SER A 125 1.51 -7.39 4.06
N VAL A 126 2.61 -7.26 3.32
CA VAL A 126 2.70 -6.46 2.09
C VAL A 126 3.24 -7.30 0.95
N THR A 127 2.53 -7.32 -0.17
CA THR A 127 2.99 -7.88 -1.45
C THR A 127 2.90 -6.81 -2.54
N LEU A 128 4.03 -6.43 -3.13
CA LEU A 128 4.06 -5.45 -4.23
C LEU A 128 4.75 -6.04 -5.45
N MET A 129 4.16 -5.87 -6.64
CA MET A 129 4.74 -6.35 -7.89
C MET A 129 5.69 -5.33 -8.50
N GLU A 130 5.18 -4.20 -8.99
CA GLU A 130 5.97 -3.16 -9.67
C GLU A 130 5.80 -1.82 -8.96
N VAL A 131 6.85 -1.37 -8.26
CA VAL A 131 6.79 -0.11 -7.51
C VAL A 131 8.00 0.78 -7.70
N ARG A 132 7.79 2.07 -7.94
CA ARG A 132 8.93 3.00 -8.05
C ARG A 132 9.53 3.36 -6.70
N SER A 133 8.74 3.61 -5.67
CA SER A 133 9.26 3.94 -4.33
C SER A 133 8.37 3.43 -3.21
N VAL A 134 8.98 2.80 -2.21
CA VAL A 134 8.31 2.21 -1.05
C VAL A 134 8.93 2.75 0.23
N THR A 135 8.09 3.27 1.13
CA THR A 135 8.45 3.64 2.50
C THR A 135 7.52 2.92 3.47
N LEU A 136 8.05 2.04 4.32
CA LEU A 136 7.27 1.33 5.33
C LEU A 136 7.85 1.58 6.72
N MET A 137 6.98 1.87 7.70
CA MET A 137 7.42 2.09 9.08
C MET A 137 7.45 0.77 9.86
N GLU A 138 6.31 0.18 10.18
CA GLU A 138 6.20 -1.04 10.98
C GLU A 138 5.52 -2.16 10.19
N VAL A 139 6.29 -3.17 9.78
CA VAL A 139 5.74 -4.27 8.98
C VAL A 139 6.17 -5.65 9.45
N ARG A 140 5.22 -6.58 9.55
CA ARG A 140 5.59 -7.96 9.91
C ARG A 140 6.22 -8.74 8.76
N SER A 141 5.69 -8.64 7.54
CA SER A 141 6.27 -9.34 6.38
C SER A 141 6.11 -8.55 5.08
N VAL A 142 7.19 -8.47 4.31
CA VAL A 142 7.26 -7.75 3.04
C VAL A 142 7.79 -8.67 1.94
N THR A 143 7.06 -8.74 0.83
CA THR A 143 7.49 -9.38 -0.42
C THR A 143 7.40 -8.38 -1.56
N LEU A 144 8.51 -8.01 -2.17
CA LEU A 144 8.54 -7.10 -3.32
C LEU A 144 9.22 -7.77 -4.52
N MET A 145 8.62 -7.66 -5.72
CA MET A 145 9.17 -8.22 -6.94
C MET A 145 10.12 -7.22 -7.63
N GLU A 146 9.61 -6.14 -8.19
CA GLU A 146 10.38 -5.15 -8.94
C GLU A 146 10.24 -3.76 -8.32
N VAL A 147 11.31 -3.28 -7.66
CA VAL A 147 11.26 -1.98 -6.98
C VAL A 147 12.48 -1.13 -7.25
N ARG A 148 12.26 0.16 -7.53
CA ARG A 148 13.41 1.08 -7.72
C ARG A 148 14.04 1.50 -6.40
N SER A 149 13.26 1.85 -5.38
CA SER A 149 13.80 2.26 -4.08
C SER A 149 12.92 1.81 -2.92
N VAL A 150 13.55 1.24 -1.89
CA VAL A 150 12.89 0.73 -0.68
C VAL A 150 13.54 1.34 0.55
N THR A 151 12.72 1.88 1.45
CA THR A 151 13.11 2.30 2.80
C THR A 151 12.19 1.65 3.81
N LEU A 152 12.72 0.80 4.68
CA LEU A 152 11.97 0.14 5.74
C LEU A 152 12.58 0.48 7.11
N MET A 153 11.74 0.86 8.07
CA MET A 153 12.18 1.18 9.43
C MET A 153 12.22 -0.09 10.29
N GLU A 154 11.09 -0.66 10.66
CA GLU A 154 10.98 -1.83 11.54
C GLU A 154 10.28 -2.97 10.83
N VAL A 155 11.03 -4.03 10.46
CA VAL A 155 10.45 -5.17 9.74
C VAL A 155 10.88 -6.51 10.29
N ARG A 156 9.94 -7.43 10.45
CA ARG A 156 10.30 -8.79 10.90
C ARG A 156 10.89 -9.65 9.78
N SER A 157 10.33 -9.63 8.57
CA SER A 157 10.86 -10.40 7.46
C SER A 157 10.69 -9.70 6.11
N VAL A 158 11.76 -9.68 5.32
CA VAL A 158 11.82 -9.02 4.01
C VAL A 158 12.32 -10.01 2.95
N THR A 159 11.59 -10.13 1.86
CA THR A 159 12.00 -10.83 0.64
C THR A 159 11.89 -9.88 -0.54
N LEU A 160 13.03 -9.57 -1.18
CA LEU A 160 13.08 -8.70 -2.37
C LEU A 160 13.70 -9.46 -3.54
N MET A 161 13.06 -9.41 -4.72
CA MET A 161 13.58 -10.06 -5.92
C MET A 161 14.51 -9.13 -6.69
N GLU A 162 14.01 -8.08 -7.33
CA GLU A 162 14.78 -7.15 -8.15
C GLU A 162 14.65 -5.72 -7.60
N VAL A 163 15.72 -5.21 -6.99
CA VAL A 163 15.70 -3.87 -6.38
C VAL A 163 16.92 -3.04 -6.73
N ARG A 164 16.71 -1.78 -7.09
CA ARG A 164 17.86 -0.88 -7.35
C ARG A 164 18.52 -0.38 -6.07
N SER A 165 17.76 0.06 -5.07
CA SER A 165 18.33 0.55 -3.81
C SER A 165 17.46 0.20 -2.61
N VAL A 166 18.11 -0.31 -1.56
CA VAL A 166 17.46 -0.76 -0.32
C VAL A 166 18.12 -0.10 0.88
N THR A 167 17.32 0.50 1.76
CA THR A 167 17.73 0.97 3.07
C THR A 167 16.84 0.33 4.13
N LEU A 168 17.44 -0.43 5.04
CA LEU A 168 16.74 -1.11 6.13
C LEU A 168 17.35 -0.66 7.47
N MET A 169 16.51 -0.17 8.38
CA MET A 169 16.96 0.25 9.71
C MET A 169 17.01 -0.94 10.66
N GLU A 170 15.87 -1.50 11.06
CA GLU A 170 15.78 -2.61 12.01
C GLU A 170 15.04 -3.79 11.38
N VAL A 171 15.78 -4.87 11.06
CA VAL A 171 15.18 -6.04 10.42
C VAL A 171 15.62 -7.36 11.04
N ARG A 172 14.67 -8.26 11.30
CA ARG A 172 15.02 -9.58 11.84
C ARG A 172 15.59 -10.52 10.76
N SER A 173 14.99 -10.60 9.58
CA SER A 173 15.48 -11.47 8.51
C SER A 173 15.29 -10.85 7.13
N VAL A 174 16.32 -10.89 6.31
CA VAL A 174 16.34 -10.32 4.96
C VAL A 174 16.82 -11.37 3.95
N THR A 175 16.07 -11.54 2.87
CA THR A 175 16.47 -12.29 1.68
C THR A 175 16.41 -11.36 0.46
N LEU A 176 17.55 -11.13 -0.20
CA LEU A 176 17.64 -10.31 -1.41
C LEU A 176 18.20 -11.16 -2.56
N MET A 177 17.50 -11.18 -3.69
CA MET A 177 17.95 -11.91 -4.88
C MET A 177 18.89 -11.04 -5.73
N GLU A 178 18.38 -10.01 -6.40
CA GLU A 178 19.14 -9.13 -7.28
C GLU A 178 19.04 -7.68 -6.81
N VAL A 179 20.12 -7.15 -6.23
CA VAL A 179 20.12 -5.77 -5.70
C VAL A 179 21.34 -4.97 -6.10
N ARG A 180 21.15 -3.74 -6.57
CA ARG A 180 22.30 -2.90 -6.94
C ARG A 180 22.99 -2.30 -5.71
N SER A 181 22.26 -1.78 -4.73
CA SER A 181 22.86 -1.22 -3.51
C SER A 181 22.01 -1.46 -2.28
N VAL A 182 22.65 -1.90 -1.19
CA VAL A 182 21.98 -2.21 0.08
C VAL A 182 22.69 -1.49 1.22
N THR A 183 21.92 -0.82 2.07
CA THR A 183 22.36 -0.29 3.37
C THR A 183 21.52 -0.93 4.46
N LEU A 184 22.17 -1.64 5.39
CA LEU A 184 21.54 -2.29 6.53
C LEU A 184 22.15 -1.72 7.81
N MET A 185 21.30 -1.18 8.70
CA MET A 185 21.75 -0.67 10.00
C MET A 185 21.80 -1.80 11.03
N GLU A 186 20.66 -2.33 11.44
CA GLU A 186 20.54 -3.40 12.43
C GLU A 186 19.80 -4.61 11.86
N VAL A 187 20.53 -5.70 11.61
CA VAL A 187 19.93 -6.92 11.05
C VAL A 187 20.37 -8.20 11.74
N ARG A 188 19.42 -9.07 12.08
CA ARG A 188 19.77 -10.36 12.71
C ARG A 188 20.28 -11.40 11.70
N SER A 189 19.67 -11.53 10.53
CA SER A 189 20.13 -12.49 9.51
C SER A 189 19.89 -11.97 8.10
N VAL A 190 20.91 -12.07 7.24
CA VAL A 190 20.87 -11.61 5.86
C VAL A 190 21.32 -12.72 4.91
N THR A 191 20.54 -12.96 3.86
CA THR A 191 20.93 -13.78 2.70
C THR A 191 20.92 -12.90 1.46
N LEU A 192 22.07 -12.76 0.79
CA LEU A 192 22.24 -11.99 -0.44
C LEU A 192 22.72 -12.92 -1.56
N MET A 193 21.98 -12.98 -2.67
CA MET A 193 22.36 -13.79 -3.83
C MET A 193 23.26 -12.99 -4.78
N GLU A 194 22.76 -11.95 -5.43
CA GLU A 194 23.48 -11.10 -6.38
C GLU A 194 23.40 -9.63 -5.96
N VAL A 195 24.49 -9.09 -5.40
CA VAL A 195 24.51 -7.69 -4.93
C VAL A 195 25.74 -6.94 -5.40
N ARG A 196 25.54 -5.75 -5.98
CA ARG A 196 26.69 -4.93 -6.42
C ARG A 196 27.40 -4.24 -5.25
N SER A 197 26.70 -3.65 -4.29
CA SER A 197 27.34 -3.00 -3.14
C SER A 197 26.52 -3.14 -1.87
N VAL A 198 27.17 -3.50 -0.78
CA VAL A 198 26.55 -3.68 0.54
C VAL A 198 27.26 -2.83 1.58
N THR A 199 26.49 -2.09 2.37
CA THR A 199 26.95 -1.41 3.59
C THR A 199 26.21 -1.98 4.78
N LEU A 200 26.94 -2.48 5.76
CA LEU A 200 26.43 -3.11 6.97
C LEU A 200 27.00 -2.39 8.20
N MET A 201 26.18 -2.14 9.21
CA MET A 201 26.63 -1.62 10.51
C MET A 201 26.60 -2.74 11.57
N GLU A 202 25.42 -3.14 12.04
CA GLU A 202 25.23 -4.23 13.00
C GLU A 202 24.54 -5.44 12.37
N VAL A 203 25.29 -6.52 12.14
CA VAL A 203 24.71 -7.76 11.61
C VAL A 203 25.18 -9.00 12.36
N ARG A 204 24.25 -9.84 12.81
CA ARG A 204 24.59 -11.07 13.54
C ARG A 204 24.98 -12.25 12.64
N SER A 205 24.40 -12.35 11.44
CA SER A 205 24.67 -13.45 10.50
C SER A 205 24.46 -12.99 9.06
N VAL A 206 25.42 -13.32 8.19
CA VAL A 206 25.42 -12.95 6.77
C VAL A 206 25.76 -14.18 5.92
N THR A 207 24.95 -14.45 4.90
CA THR A 207 25.25 -15.39 3.82
C THR A 207 25.31 -14.62 2.50
N LEU A 208 26.44 -14.68 1.80
CA LEU A 208 26.67 -14.01 0.53
C LEU A 208 27.02 -15.05 -0.55
N MET A 209 26.45 -14.93 -1.75
CA MET A 209 26.88 -15.72 -2.91
C MET A 209 27.74 -14.87 -3.86
N GLU A 210 27.14 -13.92 -4.56
CA GLU A 210 27.82 -13.04 -5.52
C GLU A 210 27.71 -11.58 -5.08
N VAL A 211 28.79 -11.05 -4.49
CA VAL A 211 28.85 -9.64 -4.06
C VAL A 211 30.10 -8.94 -4.58
N ARG A 212 29.93 -7.79 -5.25
CA ARG A 212 31.08 -7.04 -5.80
C ARG A 212 31.81 -6.19 -4.76
N SER A 213 31.08 -5.57 -3.82
CA SER A 213 31.69 -4.81 -2.72
C SER A 213 30.90 -4.92 -1.42
N VAL A 214 31.62 -5.04 -0.31
CA VAL A 214 31.08 -5.05 1.05
C VAL A 214 31.83 -4.02 1.87
N THR A 215 31.10 -3.21 2.63
CA THR A 215 31.64 -2.24 3.58
C THR A 215 31.01 -2.50 4.95
N LEU A 216 31.84 -2.71 5.96
CA LEU A 216 31.45 -2.83 7.36
C LEU A 216 31.75 -1.50 8.04
N MET A 217 30.75 -0.87 8.64
CA MET A 217 30.92 0.30 9.49
C MET A 217 31.05 -0.21 10.93
N GLU A 218 32.25 -0.12 11.49
CA GLU A 218 32.45 -0.34 12.92
C GLU A 218 31.91 0.88 13.67
N GLU A 219 31.11 0.66 14.73
CA GLU A 219 30.84 1.72 15.70
C GLU A 219 32.18 2.21 16.26
N THR A 220 32.47 3.49 16.10
CA THR A 220 33.51 4.15 16.88
C THR A 220 33.01 4.18 18.32
N ARG A 221 33.41 3.18 19.12
CA ARG A 221 33.19 3.17 20.56
C ARG A 221 34.04 4.28 21.19
N ASP A 222 33.43 5.41 21.48
CA ASP A 222 33.89 6.35 22.51
C ASP A 222 33.27 5.99 23.87
#